data_AF-A0A3S3Y0R4-F1
#
_entry.id   AF-A0A3S3Y0R4-F1
#
_cell.length_a   1.000
_cell.length_b   1.000
_cell.length_c   1.000
_cell.angle_alpha   90.00
_cell.angle_beta   90.00
_cell.angle_gamma   90.00
#
_symmetry.space_group_name_H-M   'P 1'
#
loop_
_entity.id
_entity.type
_entity.pdbx_description
1 polymer ?
#
loop_
_entity_poly.entity_id
_entity_poly.type
_entity_poly.pdbx_seq_one_letter_code
_entity_poly.pdbx_strand_id
1 'polypeptide(L)'
;MAHVRAYASKACEQAARIAGVLTLWESLETVQVTAQTMELGISLARFYLGEARRLAEAGQVSEETAKAERLRKWLGESWPHEEITLREILQLGPNLLRDAKALRGPLSMLVKTGHLHQLEAGTVIRGSARREAYRIVGE
;
A
#
# COMPACT_ATOMS: atom_id res chain seq x y z
N MET A 1 2.52 5.50 3.10
CA MET A 1 3.88 6.05 3.38
C MET A 1 3.90 7.47 3.94
N ALA A 2 3.13 8.43 3.41
CA ALA A 2 3.16 9.83 3.89
C ALA A 2 2.77 9.98 5.37
N HIS A 3 1.73 9.25 5.83
CA HIS A 3 1.28 9.30 7.23
C HIS A 3 2.33 8.83 8.24
N VAL A 4 3.08 7.78 7.93
CA VAL A 4 4.14 7.25 8.80
C VAL A 4 5.32 8.22 8.90
N ARG A 5 5.67 8.93 7.81
CA ARG A 5 6.73 9.95 7.83
C ARG A 5 6.39 11.14 8.73
N ALA A 6 5.16 11.65 8.62
CA ALA A 6 4.69 12.73 9.48
C ALA A 6 4.72 12.30 10.97
N TYR A 7 4.25 11.09 11.27
CA TYR A 7 4.30 10.55 12.63
C TYR A 7 5.74 10.37 13.13
N ALA A 8 6.64 9.83 12.31
CA ALA A 8 8.05 9.66 12.63
C ALA A 8 8.76 11.00 12.91
N SER A 9 8.46 12.06 12.13
CA SER A 9 9.03 13.39 12.36
C SER A 9 8.66 14.01 13.71
N LYS A 10 7.57 13.52 14.33
CA LYS A 10 7.06 13.96 15.62
C LYS A 10 7.46 13.02 16.77
N ALA A 11 8.12 11.90 16.50
CA ALA A 11 8.35 10.86 17.50
C ALA A 11 9.17 11.36 18.71
N CYS A 12 10.17 12.21 18.51
CA CYS A 12 10.97 12.77 19.60
C CYS A 12 10.14 13.73 20.48
N GLU A 13 9.30 14.57 19.86
CA GLU A 13 8.38 15.45 20.59
C GLU A 13 7.39 14.62 21.42
N GLN A 14 6.83 13.56 20.84
CA GLN A 14 5.91 12.66 21.54
C GLN A 14 6.58 11.93 22.70
N ALA A 15 7.81 11.46 22.53
CA ALA A 15 8.58 10.83 23.60
C ALA A 15 8.75 11.77 24.80
N ALA A 16 9.10 13.05 24.54
CA ALA A 16 9.25 14.04 25.60
C ALA A 16 7.92 14.35 26.30
N ARG A 17 6.81 14.46 25.55
CA ARG A 17 5.47 14.67 26.12
C ARG A 17 5.04 13.51 27.00
N ILE A 18 5.24 12.27 26.55
CA ILE A 18 4.93 11.07 27.35
C ILE A 18 5.79 11.05 28.61
N ALA A 19 7.09 11.30 28.50
CA ALA A 19 7.99 11.33 29.65
C ALA A 19 7.58 12.41 30.67
N GLY A 20 7.15 13.59 30.22
CA GLY A 20 6.61 14.64 31.10
C GLY A 20 5.33 14.21 31.82
N VAL A 21 4.41 13.55 31.12
CA VAL A 21 3.19 13.00 31.74
C VAL A 21 3.54 11.92 32.77
N LEU A 22 4.43 10.99 32.44
CA LEU A 22 4.85 9.93 33.37
C LEU A 22 5.54 10.50 34.62
N THR A 23 6.32 11.56 34.45
CA THR A 23 6.99 12.26 35.56
C THR A 23 5.97 12.84 36.54
N LEU A 24 4.96 13.55 36.04
CA LEU A 24 3.92 14.14 36.88
C LEU A 24 2.92 13.10 37.41
N TRP A 25 2.74 11.99 36.70
CA TRP A 25 1.93 10.86 37.15
C TRP A 25 2.50 10.21 38.41
N GLU A 26 3.83 10.10 38.48
CA GLU A 26 4.52 9.57 39.65
C GLU A 26 4.47 10.55 40.84
N SER A 27 4.74 11.83 40.59
CA SER A 27 4.61 12.88 41.60
C SER A 27 4.45 14.27 40.97
N LEU A 28 3.39 14.99 41.37
CA LEU A 28 3.06 16.32 40.86
C LEU A 28 4.06 17.41 41.28
N GLU A 29 4.84 17.18 42.34
CA GLU A 29 5.86 18.12 42.82
C GLU A 29 7.18 18.01 42.03
N THR A 30 7.27 17.05 41.10
CA THR A 30 8.49 16.80 40.34
C THR A 30 8.69 17.85 39.26
N VAL A 31 9.83 18.54 39.31
CA VAL A 31 10.17 19.65 38.39
C VAL A 31 11.08 19.25 37.22
N GLN A 32 11.56 18.01 37.19
CA GLN A 32 12.51 17.53 36.17
C GLN A 32 12.16 16.12 35.70
N VAL A 33 12.26 15.90 34.38
CA VAL A 33 12.16 14.57 33.78
C VAL A 33 13.50 13.85 33.98
N THR A 34 13.48 12.69 34.62
CA THR A 34 14.69 11.88 34.80
C THR A 34 15.09 11.17 33.51
N ALA A 35 16.35 10.73 33.41
CA ALA A 35 16.81 9.92 32.28
C ALA A 35 15.98 8.63 32.14
N GLN A 36 15.68 7.96 33.25
CA GLN A 36 14.85 6.75 33.27
C GLN A 36 13.44 7.01 32.73
N THR A 37 12.80 8.09 33.17
CA THR A 37 11.45 8.46 32.69
C THR A 37 11.47 8.84 31.21
N MET A 38 12.56 9.47 30.74
CA MET A 38 12.76 9.75 29.33
C MET A 38 12.91 8.48 28.49
N GLU A 39 13.66 7.48 28.97
CA GLU A 39 13.79 6.16 28.31
C GLU A 39 12.44 5.44 28.18
N LEU A 40 11.58 5.54 29.20
CA LEU A 40 10.22 5.01 29.14
C LEU A 40 9.38 5.74 28.07
N GLY A 41 9.45 7.07 28.03
CA GLY A 41 8.77 7.88 27.01
C GLY A 41 9.23 7.54 25.58
N ILE A 42 10.54 7.35 25.37
CA ILE A 42 11.11 6.91 24.10
C ILE A 42 10.58 5.52 23.72
N SER A 43 10.55 4.59 24.67
CA SER A 43 10.10 3.21 24.43
C SER A 43 8.64 3.18 23.99
N LEU A 44 7.77 3.95 24.64
CA LEU A 44 6.35 4.07 24.26
C LEU A 44 6.18 4.76 22.90
N ALA A 45 6.88 5.87 22.65
CA ALA A 45 6.80 6.55 21.36
C ALA A 45 7.24 5.64 20.19
N ARG A 46 8.29 4.83 20.40
CA ARG A 46 8.74 3.83 19.42
C ARG A 46 7.70 2.73 19.19
N PHE A 47 7.06 2.24 20.25
CA PHE A 47 5.99 1.25 20.13
C PHE A 47 4.85 1.79 19.26
N TYR A 48 4.33 2.98 19.56
CA TYR A 48 3.23 3.56 18.79
C TYR A 48 3.60 3.93 17.35
N LEU A 49 4.84 4.34 17.09
CA LEU A 49 5.34 4.52 15.73
C LEU A 49 5.35 3.19 14.95
N GLY A 50 5.76 2.10 15.59
CA GLY A 50 5.72 0.76 15.02
C GLY A 50 4.28 0.35 14.67
N GLU A 51 3.33 0.64 15.56
CA GLU A 51 1.92 0.32 15.35
C GLU A 51 1.30 1.17 14.23
N ALA A 52 1.62 2.46 14.17
CA ALA A 52 1.21 3.33 13.06
C ALA A 52 1.73 2.82 11.71
N ARG A 53 2.97 2.29 11.67
CA ARG A 53 3.52 1.65 10.46
C ARG A 53 2.74 0.38 10.10
N ARG A 54 2.50 -0.51 11.07
CA ARG A 54 1.78 -1.77 10.87
C ARG A 54 0.39 -1.53 10.28
N LEU A 55 -0.36 -0.56 10.83
CA LEU A 55 -1.69 -0.20 10.34
C LEU A 55 -1.63 0.41 8.93
N ALA A 56 -0.64 1.25 8.65
CA ALA A 56 -0.46 1.82 7.32
C ALA A 56 -0.14 0.76 6.26
N GLU A 57 0.68 -0.24 6.61
CA GLU A 57 1.00 -1.39 5.74
C GLU A 57 -0.23 -2.25 5.47
N ALA A 58 -1.01 -2.58 6.51
CA ALA A 58 -2.27 -3.33 6.36
C ALA A 58 -3.29 -2.59 5.48
N GLY A 59 -3.44 -1.27 5.67
CA GLY A 59 -4.30 -0.44 4.82
C GLY A 59 -3.87 -0.41 3.36
N GLN A 60 -2.55 -0.38 3.09
CA GLN A 60 -2.01 -0.42 1.73
C GLN A 60 -2.34 -1.75 1.02
N VAL A 61 -2.20 -2.89 1.72
CA VAL A 61 -2.59 -4.20 1.19
C VAL A 61 -4.07 -4.23 0.83
N SER A 62 -4.93 -3.64 1.66
CA SER A 62 -6.37 -3.53 1.36
C SER A 62 -6.65 -2.68 0.12
N GLU A 63 -5.92 -1.58 -0.09
CA GLU A 63 -6.11 -0.71 -1.26
C GLU A 63 -5.65 -1.40 -2.56
N GLU A 64 -4.51 -2.09 -2.55
CA GLU A 64 -4.03 -2.85 -3.72
C GLU A 64 -4.99 -3.99 -4.07
N THR A 65 -5.52 -4.70 -3.06
CA THR A 65 -6.51 -5.77 -3.27
C THR A 65 -7.79 -5.21 -3.88
N ALA A 66 -8.30 -4.08 -3.37
CA ALA A 66 -9.49 -3.44 -3.94
C ALA A 66 -9.29 -2.98 -5.39
N LYS A 67 -8.09 -2.49 -5.73
CA LYS A 67 -7.73 -2.15 -7.12
C LYS A 67 -7.66 -3.37 -8.03
N ALA A 68 -7.09 -4.48 -7.55
CA ALA A 68 -7.05 -5.75 -8.28
C ALA A 68 -8.45 -6.29 -8.56
N GLU A 69 -9.33 -6.29 -7.56
CA GLU A 69 -10.73 -6.70 -7.74
C GLU A 69 -11.48 -5.82 -8.72
N ARG A 70 -11.24 -4.51 -8.69
CA ARG A 70 -11.85 -3.59 -9.66
C ARG A 70 -11.37 -3.83 -11.08
N LEU A 71 -10.08 -4.17 -11.26
CA LEU A 71 -9.55 -4.59 -12.54
C LEU A 71 -10.20 -5.89 -13.00
N ARG A 72 -10.28 -6.90 -12.14
CA ARG A 72 -10.90 -8.20 -12.42
C ARG A 72 -12.34 -8.07 -12.90
N LYS A 73 -13.15 -7.30 -12.16
CA LYS A 73 -14.55 -7.03 -12.53
C LYS A 73 -14.65 -6.34 -13.87
N TRP A 74 -13.84 -5.30 -14.11
CA TRP A 74 -13.87 -4.60 -15.40
C TRP A 74 -13.46 -5.52 -16.56
N LEU A 75 -12.48 -6.41 -16.37
CA LEU A 75 -12.09 -7.41 -17.37
C LEU A 75 -13.23 -8.39 -17.68
N GLY A 76 -13.96 -8.86 -16.66
CA GLY A 76 -15.08 -9.78 -16.86
C GLY A 76 -16.34 -9.12 -17.43
N GLU A 77 -16.63 -7.88 -17.04
CA GLU A 77 -17.89 -7.21 -17.35
C GLU A 77 -17.83 -6.35 -18.62
N SER A 78 -16.67 -5.73 -18.91
CA SER A 78 -16.55 -4.67 -19.92
C SER A 78 -15.54 -4.96 -21.02
N TRP A 79 -14.65 -5.94 -20.84
CA TRP A 79 -13.60 -6.22 -21.82
C TRP A 79 -14.04 -7.34 -22.78
N PRO A 80 -14.06 -7.11 -24.11
CA PRO A 80 -14.67 -8.04 -25.05
C PRO A 80 -13.73 -9.13 -25.60
N HIS A 81 -12.46 -9.16 -25.17
CA HIS A 81 -11.45 -10.05 -25.75
C HIS A 81 -10.78 -10.93 -24.70
N GLU A 82 -10.32 -12.11 -25.08
CA GLU A 82 -9.60 -13.01 -24.18
C GLU A 82 -8.20 -12.49 -23.81
N GLU A 83 -7.60 -11.64 -24.66
CA GLU A 83 -6.32 -11.02 -24.35
C GLU A 83 -6.41 -9.50 -24.16
N ILE A 84 -5.62 -9.03 -23.22
CA ILE A 84 -5.47 -7.62 -22.91
C ILE A 84 -4.02 -7.19 -22.80
N THR A 85 -3.74 -5.97 -23.24
CA THR A 85 -2.42 -5.33 -23.13
C THR A 85 -2.41 -4.26 -22.06
N LEU A 86 -1.22 -3.96 -21.54
CA LEU A 86 -1.03 -2.87 -20.58
C LEU A 86 -1.60 -1.53 -21.10
N ARG A 87 -1.40 -1.27 -22.41
CA ARG A 87 -1.87 -0.03 -23.05
C ARG A 87 -3.40 0.11 -23.01
N GLU A 88 -4.13 -0.98 -23.20
CA GLU A 88 -5.60 -0.93 -23.20
C GLU A 88 -6.15 -0.74 -21.81
N ILE A 89 -5.53 -1.34 -20.79
CA ILE A 89 -5.92 -1.08 -19.41
C ILE A 89 -5.69 0.40 -19.06
N LEU A 90 -4.56 0.98 -19.50
CA LEU A 90 -4.28 2.40 -19.27
C LEU A 90 -5.23 3.33 -20.02
N GLN A 91 -5.70 2.95 -21.21
CA GLN A 91 -6.56 3.78 -22.05
C GLN A 91 -8.05 3.64 -21.74
N LEU A 92 -8.53 2.41 -21.53
CA LEU A 92 -9.94 2.05 -21.46
C LEU A 92 -10.35 1.55 -20.07
N GLY A 93 -9.39 1.17 -19.24
CA GLY A 93 -9.64 0.64 -17.90
C GLY A 93 -10.20 1.67 -16.92
N PRO A 94 -10.53 1.21 -15.69
CA PRO A 94 -11.06 2.07 -14.63
C PRO A 94 -10.13 3.25 -14.32
N ASN A 95 -10.69 4.43 -14.03
CA ASN A 95 -9.93 5.67 -13.80
C ASN A 95 -8.75 5.52 -12.81
N LEU A 96 -8.94 4.75 -11.73
CA LEU A 96 -7.91 4.51 -10.71
C LEU A 96 -6.71 3.66 -11.19
N LEU A 97 -6.82 3.06 -12.37
CA LEU A 97 -5.85 2.15 -12.96
C LEU A 97 -5.24 2.69 -14.27
N ARG A 98 -5.57 3.93 -14.65
CA ARG A 98 -5.03 4.60 -15.84
C ARG A 98 -3.61 5.16 -15.65
N ASP A 99 -3.02 4.93 -14.48
CA ASP A 99 -1.62 5.22 -14.18
C ASP A 99 -0.80 3.94 -14.13
N ALA A 100 0.33 3.91 -14.86
CA ALA A 100 1.16 2.72 -14.99
C ALA A 100 1.74 2.24 -13.65
N LYS A 101 2.03 3.17 -12.73
CA LYS A 101 2.55 2.81 -11.41
C LYS A 101 1.45 2.21 -10.54
N ALA A 102 0.25 2.76 -10.58
CA ALA A 102 -0.92 2.26 -9.87
C ALA A 102 -1.41 0.90 -10.39
N LEU A 103 -1.18 0.59 -11.67
CA LEU A 103 -1.64 -0.62 -12.32
C LEU A 103 -0.74 -1.85 -12.07
N ARG A 104 0.57 -1.67 -11.89
CA ARG A 104 1.52 -2.79 -11.77
C ARG A 104 1.23 -3.72 -10.59
N GLY A 105 0.91 -3.18 -9.43
CA GLY A 105 0.57 -3.97 -8.23
C GLY A 105 -0.67 -4.86 -8.47
N PRO A 106 -1.82 -4.27 -8.83
CA PRO A 106 -3.02 -5.00 -9.22
C PRO A 106 -2.81 -6.07 -10.31
N LEU A 107 -2.09 -5.75 -11.39
CA LEU A 107 -1.77 -6.72 -12.44
C LEU A 107 -0.97 -7.91 -11.91
N SER A 108 0.11 -7.64 -11.16
CA SER A 108 0.94 -8.70 -10.58
C SER A 108 0.13 -9.59 -9.63
N MET A 109 -0.79 -9.00 -8.87
CA MET A 109 -1.69 -9.74 -7.99
C MET A 109 -2.59 -10.69 -8.77
N LEU A 110 -3.25 -10.21 -9.83
CA LEU A 110 -4.13 -11.06 -10.66
C LEU A 110 -3.37 -12.17 -11.38
N VAL A 111 -2.11 -11.94 -11.76
CA VAL A 111 -1.26 -13.00 -12.32
C VAL A 111 -0.92 -14.05 -11.27
N LYS A 112 -0.55 -13.62 -10.06
CA LYS A 112 -0.23 -14.53 -8.95
C LYS A 112 -1.42 -15.37 -8.51
N THR A 113 -2.62 -14.81 -8.53
CA THR A 113 -3.85 -15.52 -8.16
C THR A 113 -4.45 -16.34 -9.30
N GLY A 114 -3.85 -16.31 -10.50
CA GLY A 114 -4.28 -17.12 -11.64
C GLY A 114 -5.45 -16.56 -12.45
N HIS A 115 -5.92 -15.34 -12.14
CA HIS A 115 -6.95 -14.67 -12.94
C HIS A 115 -6.42 -14.13 -14.28
N LEU A 116 -5.10 -13.90 -14.36
CA LEU A 116 -4.40 -13.51 -15.59
C LEU A 116 -3.20 -14.42 -15.84
N HIS A 117 -2.95 -14.77 -17.09
CA HIS A 117 -1.71 -15.41 -17.52
C HIS A 117 -0.90 -14.48 -18.40
N GLN A 118 0.36 -14.24 -18.04
CA GLN A 118 1.27 -13.47 -18.88
C GLN A 118 1.61 -14.27 -20.14
N LEU A 119 1.43 -13.63 -21.29
CA LEU A 119 1.78 -14.20 -22.60
C LEU A 119 3.26 -13.98 -22.90
N GLU A 120 3.82 -14.82 -23.77
CA GLU A 120 5.22 -14.70 -24.20
C GLU A 120 5.47 -13.34 -24.87
N ALA A 121 6.65 -12.77 -24.60
CA ALA A 121 7.05 -11.53 -25.21
C ALA A 121 7.12 -11.68 -26.74
N GLY A 122 6.51 -10.75 -27.47
CA GLY A 122 6.42 -10.81 -28.92
C GLY A 122 5.12 -11.44 -29.44
N THR A 123 4.25 -11.95 -28.56
CA THR A 123 2.92 -12.44 -28.95
C THR A 123 2.16 -11.36 -29.73
N VAL A 124 1.62 -11.73 -30.89
CA VAL A 124 0.89 -10.82 -31.77
C VAL A 124 -0.55 -10.69 -31.28
N ILE A 125 -0.89 -9.53 -30.72
CA ILE A 125 -2.24 -9.21 -30.27
C ILE A 125 -2.78 -8.06 -31.09
N ARG A 126 -3.93 -8.27 -31.75
CA ARG A 126 -4.58 -7.28 -32.63
C ARG A 126 -3.61 -6.73 -33.69
N GLY A 127 -2.90 -7.64 -34.37
CA GLY A 127 -2.03 -7.32 -35.51
C GLY A 127 -0.68 -6.69 -35.15
N SER A 128 -0.28 -6.64 -33.88
CA SER A 128 1.05 -6.15 -33.50
C SER A 128 1.67 -7.00 -32.40
N ALA A 129 2.98 -7.26 -32.51
CA ALA A 129 3.75 -7.91 -31.46
C ALA A 129 3.75 -7.06 -30.19
N ARG A 130 3.46 -7.67 -29.05
CA ARG A 130 3.40 -6.99 -27.74
C ARG A 130 4.54 -7.45 -26.85
N ARG A 131 5.23 -6.49 -26.25
CA ARG A 131 6.25 -6.76 -25.23
C ARG A 131 5.63 -7.34 -23.96
N GLU A 132 4.40 -6.93 -23.65
CA GLU A 132 3.67 -7.32 -22.45
C GLU A 132 2.18 -7.43 -22.78
N ALA A 133 1.62 -8.62 -22.60
CA ALA A 133 0.21 -8.93 -22.80
C ALA A 133 -0.21 -10.05 -21.86
N TYR A 134 -1.51 -10.12 -21.57
CA TYR A 134 -2.09 -11.04 -20.61
C TYR A 134 -3.32 -11.70 -21.22
N ARG A 135 -3.47 -13.01 -21.01
CA ARG A 135 -4.71 -13.75 -21.25
C ARG A 135 -5.55 -13.73 -19.98
N ILE A 136 -6.83 -13.44 -20.15
CA ILE A 136 -7.82 -13.45 -19.08
C ILE A 136 -8.27 -14.89 -18.88
N VAL A 137 -8.22 -15.35 -17.64
CA VAL A 137 -8.69 -16.68 -17.25
C VAL A 137 -10.08 -16.50 -16.69
N GLY A 138 -11.09 -16.94 -17.44
CA GLY A 138 -12.46 -17.03 -16.93
C GLY A 138 -12.54 -18.14 -15.86
N GLU A 139 -13.40 -17.92 -14.86
CA GLU A 139 -13.91 -19.04 -14.04
C GLU A 139 -14.84 -19.94 -14.85
#